data_AF-A0A7W0Q1M4-F1
#
_entry.id   AF-A0A7W0Q1M4-F1
#
_cell.length_a   1.000
_cell.length_b   1.000
_cell.length_c   1.000
_cell.angle_alpha   90.00
_cell.angle_beta   90.00
_cell.angle_gamma   90.00
#
_symmetry.space_group_name_H-M   'P 1'
#
loop_
_entity.id
_entity.type
_entity.pdbx_description
1 polymer ?
#
loop_
_entity_poly.entity_id
_entity_poly.type
_entity_poly.pdbx_seq_one_letter_code
_entity_poly.pdbx_strand_id
1 'polypeptide(L)'
;MRASMFSTGLAAILAIGLLPNCATDTPSDELEGESSADGETGKTDFSAEAFTFFYAQPDLRACSFDARCGGFFVSRPNRASTICGRGSTAARCYVDSIDWSGTAMPASVAKSYEDRLRAGESLILKGDIAPDPLDRGASLYVTEVWVPGSPTGANVGVAVLVKDNGIRCITTPCASLTEQKLNSNLSAQITDLDLAASGADDRALELASNQLAGEGVLVFGYRYYPARNAKGREANQFYTRAPVPQF
;
A
#
# COMPACT_ATOMS: atom_id res chain seq x y z
N MET A 1 -47.02 32.98 -66.35
CA MET A 1 -47.63 33.38 -65.06
C MET A 1 -46.58 33.08 -63.99
N ARG A 2 -45.91 34.11 -63.43
CA ARG A 2 -46.14 34.68 -62.08
C ARG A 2 -46.17 33.56 -61.00
N ALA A 3 -45.36 33.52 -59.95
CA ALA A 3 -44.74 34.60 -59.18
C ALA A 3 -43.51 34.15 -58.36
N SER A 4 -42.68 35.13 -58.01
CA SER A 4 -41.56 35.14 -57.05
C SER A 4 -42.00 35.08 -55.57
N MET A 5 -41.00 35.13 -54.66
CA MET A 5 -40.99 35.60 -53.25
C MET A 5 -40.96 34.47 -52.19
N PHE A 6 -40.25 34.49 -51.05
CA PHE A 6 -39.22 35.34 -50.39
C PHE A 6 -38.78 34.59 -49.10
N SER A 7 -37.65 35.00 -48.48
CA SER A 7 -37.33 34.90 -47.03
C SER A 7 -37.04 33.52 -46.40
N THR A 8 -36.12 33.32 -45.45
CA THR A 8 -35.37 34.22 -44.54
C THR A 8 -34.14 33.47 -44.04
N GLY A 9 -32.98 34.13 -43.97
CA GLY A 9 -31.75 33.58 -43.38
C GLY A 9 -31.80 33.60 -41.84
N LEU A 10 -31.27 32.53 -41.24
CA LEU A 10 -31.03 32.43 -39.80
C LEU A 10 -29.52 32.43 -39.57
N ALA A 11 -28.97 33.54 -39.08
CA ALA A 11 -27.58 33.65 -38.66
C ALA A 11 -27.48 33.19 -37.19
N ALA A 12 -26.83 32.05 -36.95
CA ALA A 12 -26.50 31.56 -35.62
C ALA A 12 -25.17 32.18 -35.15
N ILE A 13 -25.24 33.10 -34.19
CA ILE A 13 -24.08 33.68 -33.51
C ILE A 13 -23.60 32.69 -32.45
N LEU A 14 -22.45 32.06 -32.69
CA LEU A 14 -21.79 31.13 -31.79
C LEU A 14 -20.97 31.95 -30.76
N ALA A 15 -21.53 32.18 -29.57
CA ALA A 15 -20.82 32.82 -28.47
C ALA A 15 -19.89 31.79 -27.78
N ILE A 16 -18.59 31.87 -28.09
CA ILE A 16 -17.55 31.08 -27.42
C ILE A 16 -17.25 31.75 -26.09
N GLY A 17 -17.80 31.21 -25.00
CA GLY A 17 -17.48 31.61 -23.64
C GLY A 17 -16.08 31.14 -23.26
N LEU A 18 -15.14 32.08 -23.12
CA LEU A 18 -13.84 31.86 -22.49
C LEU A 18 -14.05 31.74 -20.98
N LEU A 19 -14.20 30.52 -20.48
CA LEU A 19 -14.11 30.27 -19.03
C LEU A 19 -12.63 30.31 -18.63
N PRO A 20 -12.24 31.10 -17.61
CA PRO A 20 -10.89 31.06 -17.07
C PRO A 20 -10.66 29.68 -16.44
N ASN A 21 -9.75 28.90 -17.02
CA ASN A 21 -9.26 27.66 -16.45
C ASN A 21 -8.36 28.02 -15.26
N CYS A 22 -8.94 28.18 -14.07
CA CYS A 22 -8.18 28.19 -12.82
C CYS A 22 -7.59 26.78 -12.63
N ALA A 23 -6.43 26.54 -13.23
CA ALA A 23 -5.59 25.41 -12.88
C ALA A 23 -5.14 25.63 -11.43
N THR A 24 -5.83 24.99 -10.49
CA THR A 24 -5.32 24.83 -9.14
C THR A 24 -4.12 23.92 -9.26
N ASP A 25 -2.91 24.48 -9.13
CA ASP A 25 -1.68 23.72 -8.90
C ASP A 25 -1.77 23.06 -7.52
N THR A 26 -2.63 22.06 -7.39
CA THR A 26 -2.59 21.15 -6.24
C THR A 26 -1.29 20.38 -6.41
N PRO A 27 -0.34 20.47 -5.46
CA PRO A 27 0.91 19.77 -5.61
C PRO A 27 0.60 18.26 -5.63
N SER A 28 1.05 17.58 -6.68
CA SER A 28 0.85 16.15 -6.89
C SER A 28 1.69 15.34 -5.89
N ASP A 29 1.18 14.21 -5.40
CA ASP A 29 1.98 13.27 -4.63
C ASP A 29 2.98 12.57 -5.56
N GLU A 30 4.28 12.80 -5.38
CA GLU A 30 5.32 12.20 -6.20
C GLU A 30 5.44 10.67 -6.06
N LEU A 31 4.81 10.08 -5.04
CA LEU A 31 4.78 8.63 -4.81
C LEU A 31 3.55 7.94 -5.43
N GLU A 32 2.60 8.71 -5.95
CA GLU A 32 1.37 8.19 -6.53
C GLU A 32 1.59 7.55 -7.92
N GLY A 33 0.74 6.57 -8.25
CA GLY A 33 0.76 5.87 -9.53
C GLY A 33 1.82 4.77 -9.62
N GLU A 34 1.96 4.14 -10.78
CA GLU A 34 3.03 3.17 -11.05
C GLU A 34 4.13 3.78 -11.93
N SER A 35 5.37 3.40 -11.66
CA SER A 35 6.56 3.90 -12.36
C SER A 35 7.60 2.82 -12.55
N SER A 36 8.63 3.09 -13.36
CA SER A 36 9.78 2.20 -13.52
C SER A 36 10.64 2.05 -12.26
N ALA A 37 10.46 2.93 -11.27
CA ALA A 37 11.13 2.84 -9.97
C ALA A 37 10.46 1.85 -9.02
N ASP A 38 9.23 1.43 -9.34
CA ASP A 38 8.51 0.36 -8.66
C ASP A 38 9.06 -0.97 -9.18
N GLY A 39 10.08 -1.49 -8.49
CA GLY A 39 10.81 -2.68 -8.91
C GLY A 39 9.92 -3.91 -9.07
N GLU A 40 10.27 -4.78 -10.02
CA GLU A 40 9.56 -6.05 -10.20
C GLU A 40 9.96 -7.11 -9.17
N THR A 41 11.20 -7.05 -8.69
CA THR A 41 11.69 -7.78 -7.52
C THR A 41 11.65 -6.85 -6.31
N GLY A 42 11.39 -7.39 -5.11
CA GLY A 42 11.33 -6.61 -3.88
C GLY A 42 12.57 -5.74 -3.76
N LYS A 43 12.41 -4.43 -3.89
CA LYS A 43 13.49 -3.46 -3.79
C LYS A 43 13.02 -2.41 -2.82
N THR A 44 13.37 -2.63 -1.56
CA THR A 44 13.42 -1.57 -0.58
C THR A 44 14.86 -1.47 -0.13
N ASP A 45 15.60 -0.49 -0.64
CA ASP A 45 17.04 -0.29 -0.37
C ASP A 45 17.37 0.04 1.11
N PHE A 46 16.41 -0.12 2.03
CA PHE A 46 16.58 -0.03 3.49
C PHE A 46 16.86 -1.40 4.17
N SER A 47 16.84 -2.52 3.44
CA SER A 47 17.53 -3.74 3.87
C SER A 47 18.04 -4.48 2.64
N ALA A 48 19.22 -5.09 2.74
CA ALA A 48 19.91 -5.80 1.66
C ALA A 48 19.22 -7.10 1.20
N GLU A 49 17.91 -7.23 1.44
CA GLU A 49 17.13 -8.43 1.16
C GLU A 49 15.91 -8.03 0.32
N ALA A 50 15.77 -8.69 -0.82
CA ALA A 50 14.81 -8.35 -1.87
C ALA A 50 13.37 -8.74 -1.54
N PHE A 51 12.90 -8.43 -0.33
CA PHE A 51 11.58 -8.81 0.14
C PHE A 51 10.49 -7.84 -0.30
N THR A 52 9.31 -8.39 -0.56
CA THR A 52 8.15 -7.70 -1.10
C THR A 52 7.03 -7.67 -0.06
N PHE A 53 6.26 -6.59 -0.02
CA PHE A 53 5.05 -6.50 0.80
C PHE A 53 3.84 -7.02 0.01
N PHE A 54 3.00 -7.81 0.67
CA PHE A 54 1.83 -8.45 0.10
C PHE A 54 0.59 -8.22 0.98
N TYR A 55 -0.53 -7.96 0.33
CA TYR A 55 -1.84 -8.36 0.85
C TYR A 55 -1.97 -9.87 0.73
N ALA A 56 -2.56 -10.52 1.73
CA ALA A 56 -2.96 -11.92 1.66
C ALA A 56 -4.46 -12.02 1.96
N GLN A 57 -5.18 -12.76 1.11
CA GLN A 57 -6.61 -13.03 1.26
C GLN A 57 -6.84 -14.54 1.21
N PRO A 58 -7.66 -15.12 2.09
CA PRO A 58 -7.96 -16.55 2.04
C PRO A 58 -8.68 -16.90 0.74
N ASP A 59 -8.37 -18.05 0.17
CA ASP A 59 -9.10 -18.58 -0.97
C ASP A 59 -10.44 -19.17 -0.52
N LEU A 60 -11.52 -18.44 -0.82
CA LEU A 60 -12.90 -18.82 -0.47
C LEU A 60 -13.61 -19.63 -1.57
N ARG A 61 -12.91 -20.07 -2.61
CA ARG A 61 -13.49 -20.91 -3.67
C ARG A 61 -13.92 -22.27 -3.09
N ALA A 62 -15.05 -22.79 -3.58
CA ALA A 62 -15.56 -24.08 -3.15
C ALA A 62 -14.61 -25.22 -3.57
N CYS A 63 -14.04 -25.92 -2.59
CA CYS A 63 -13.04 -26.97 -2.75
C CYS A 63 -13.53 -28.30 -3.38
N SER A 64 -14.76 -28.35 -3.89
CA SER A 64 -15.39 -29.62 -4.27
C SER A 64 -14.81 -30.25 -5.54
N PHE A 65 -14.13 -29.47 -6.40
CA PHE A 65 -13.63 -29.96 -7.70
C PHE A 65 -12.22 -29.47 -8.07
N ASP A 66 -11.66 -28.49 -7.35
CA ASP A 66 -10.32 -27.95 -7.62
C ASP A 66 -9.31 -28.54 -6.63
N ALA A 67 -8.27 -29.20 -7.15
CA ALA A 67 -7.19 -29.75 -6.33
C ALA A 67 -6.32 -28.66 -5.69
N ARG A 68 -6.46 -27.40 -6.11
CA ARG A 68 -5.75 -26.23 -5.55
C ARG A 68 -6.74 -25.21 -4.99
N CYS A 69 -7.26 -25.52 -3.81
CA CYS A 69 -8.17 -24.66 -3.08
C CYS A 69 -7.76 -24.58 -1.58
N GLY A 70 -8.22 -23.54 -0.89
CA GLY A 70 -8.00 -23.38 0.56
C GLY A 70 -6.67 -22.74 0.96
N GLY A 71 -5.86 -22.34 -0.03
CA GLY A 71 -4.67 -21.51 0.16
C GLY A 71 -5.02 -20.02 0.31
N PHE A 72 -4.16 -19.16 -0.25
CA PHE A 72 -4.29 -17.71 -0.22
C PHE A 72 -4.06 -17.10 -1.60
N PHE A 73 -4.73 -15.98 -1.87
CA PHE A 73 -4.36 -15.08 -2.94
C PHE A 73 -3.52 -13.93 -2.38
N VAL A 74 -2.37 -13.68 -2.99
CA VAL A 74 -1.46 -12.60 -2.61
C VAL A 74 -1.31 -11.57 -3.70
N SER A 75 -1.23 -10.30 -3.33
CA SER A 75 -1.05 -9.19 -4.27
C SER A 75 -0.22 -8.07 -3.66
N ARG A 76 0.57 -7.37 -4.48
CA ARG A 76 1.43 -6.28 -4.03
C ARG A 76 0.65 -4.96 -3.84
N PRO A 77 0.78 -4.26 -2.69
CA PRO A 77 0.39 -2.86 -2.59
C PRO A 77 1.10 -2.00 -3.64
N ASN A 78 0.43 -0.93 -4.09
CA ASN A 78 0.88 0.01 -5.13
C ASN A 78 1.10 -0.60 -6.53
N ARG A 79 0.61 -1.82 -6.81
CA ARG A 79 0.84 -2.50 -8.10
C ARG A 79 -0.43 -3.17 -8.60
N ALA A 80 -0.67 -3.04 -9.91
CA ALA A 80 -1.71 -3.74 -10.64
C ALA A 80 -1.34 -5.20 -10.90
N SER A 81 -0.05 -5.55 -10.79
CA SER A 81 0.44 -6.90 -11.02
C SER A 81 1.44 -7.38 -9.96
N THR A 82 1.50 -8.71 -9.84
CA THR A 82 2.38 -9.46 -8.96
C THR A 82 3.07 -10.57 -9.76
N ILE A 83 4.36 -10.77 -9.54
CA ILE A 83 5.11 -11.90 -10.09
C ILE A 83 4.89 -13.11 -9.18
N CYS A 84 4.37 -14.19 -9.74
CA CYS A 84 4.13 -15.45 -9.05
C CYS A 84 5.36 -16.34 -9.09
N GLY A 85 5.39 -17.43 -8.31
CA GLY A 85 6.61 -18.22 -8.04
C GLY A 85 7.43 -18.74 -9.23
N ARG A 86 6.89 -18.82 -10.46
CA ARG A 86 7.66 -19.17 -11.68
C ARG A 86 7.87 -18.01 -12.65
N GLY A 87 7.72 -16.76 -12.19
CA GLY A 87 7.90 -15.57 -13.01
C GLY A 87 6.66 -15.14 -13.80
N SER A 88 5.55 -15.88 -13.74
CA SER A 88 4.30 -15.44 -14.37
C SER A 88 3.74 -14.21 -13.67
N THR A 89 3.15 -13.29 -14.44
CA THR A 89 2.58 -12.05 -13.90
C THR A 89 1.06 -12.11 -13.90
N ALA A 90 0.43 -11.81 -12.77
CA ALA A 90 -1.02 -11.74 -12.62
C ALA A 90 -1.41 -10.63 -11.63
N ALA A 91 -2.69 -10.21 -11.60
CA ALA A 91 -3.15 -9.23 -10.61
C ALA A 91 -2.97 -9.72 -9.17
N ARG A 92 -3.14 -11.03 -8.96
CA ARG A 92 -2.90 -11.74 -7.70
C ARG A 92 -2.36 -13.14 -7.99
N CYS A 93 -1.52 -13.65 -7.11
CA CYS A 93 -0.92 -14.98 -7.21
C CYS A 93 -1.58 -15.91 -6.20
N TYR A 94 -1.87 -17.14 -6.61
CA TYR A 94 -2.30 -18.17 -5.67
C TYR A 94 -1.07 -18.81 -5.00
N VAL A 95 -1.13 -18.98 -3.69
CA VAL A 95 -0.17 -19.75 -2.89
C VAL A 95 -0.93 -20.79 -2.07
N ASP A 96 -0.40 -22.00 -2.02
CA ASP A 96 -0.99 -23.15 -1.33
C ASP A 96 -0.92 -23.00 0.19
N SER A 97 0.14 -22.36 0.68
CA SER A 97 0.38 -22.15 2.11
C SER A 97 1.23 -20.90 2.37
N ILE A 98 1.25 -20.48 3.64
CA ILE A 98 2.17 -19.46 4.14
C ILE A 98 3.22 -20.18 4.98
N ASP A 99 4.50 -19.97 4.65
CA ASP A 99 5.63 -20.44 5.44
C ASP A 99 6.07 -19.34 6.41
N TRP A 100 5.78 -19.56 7.68
CA TRP A 100 6.07 -18.65 8.78
C TRP A 100 7.47 -18.83 9.38
N SER A 101 8.26 -19.79 8.90
CA SER A 101 9.57 -20.13 9.49
C SER A 101 10.56 -18.96 9.49
N GLY A 102 10.42 -18.01 8.55
CA GLY A 102 11.23 -16.80 8.48
C GLY A 102 10.94 -15.74 9.55
N THR A 103 9.79 -15.82 10.24
CA THR A 103 9.40 -14.84 11.26
C THR A 103 10.05 -15.09 12.63
N ALA A 104 10.69 -16.26 12.82
CA ALA A 104 11.17 -16.75 14.12
C ALA A 104 10.10 -16.84 15.23
N MET A 105 8.80 -16.76 14.88
CA MET A 105 7.71 -16.89 15.84
C MET A 105 7.47 -18.37 16.21
N PRO A 106 7.06 -18.68 17.47
CA PRO A 106 6.53 -19.99 17.82
C PRO A 106 5.36 -20.39 16.93
N ALA A 107 5.23 -21.68 16.64
CA ALA A 107 4.18 -22.21 15.76
C ALA A 107 2.76 -21.83 16.21
N SER A 108 2.51 -21.73 17.52
CA SER A 108 1.21 -21.28 18.06
C SER A 108 0.89 -19.82 17.73
N VAL A 109 1.90 -18.94 17.76
CA VAL A 109 1.76 -17.53 17.41
C VAL A 109 1.56 -17.39 15.91
N ALA A 110 2.37 -18.07 15.10
CA ALA A 110 2.21 -18.11 13.64
C ALA A 110 0.80 -18.59 13.23
N LYS A 111 0.32 -19.66 13.87
CA LYS A 111 -1.03 -20.17 13.64
C LYS A 111 -2.12 -19.15 13.97
N SER A 112 -1.94 -18.35 15.03
CA SER A 112 -2.90 -17.30 15.38
C SER A 112 -3.02 -16.20 14.31
N TYR A 113 -1.92 -15.84 13.65
CA TYR A 113 -1.96 -14.88 12.53
C TYR A 113 -2.59 -15.48 11.28
N GLU A 114 -2.34 -16.75 11.00
CA GLU A 114 -3.01 -17.45 9.91
C GLU A 114 -4.53 -17.54 10.14
N ASP A 115 -4.97 -17.82 11.37
CA ASP A 115 -6.39 -17.85 11.72
C ASP A 115 -7.06 -16.48 11.57
N ARG A 116 -6.36 -15.41 11.92
CA ARG A 116 -6.81 -14.03 11.69
C ARG A 116 -6.96 -13.70 10.20
N LEU A 117 -5.98 -14.08 9.38
CA LEU A 117 -6.07 -13.95 7.91
C LEU A 117 -7.27 -14.72 7.36
N ARG A 118 -7.48 -15.97 7.81
CA ARG A 118 -8.62 -16.79 7.39
C ARG A 118 -9.97 -16.24 7.86
N ALA A 119 -10.00 -15.56 9.01
CA ALA A 119 -11.15 -14.81 9.49
C ALA A 119 -11.42 -13.50 8.72
N GLY A 120 -10.54 -13.14 7.77
CA GLY A 120 -10.70 -11.96 6.91
C GLY A 120 -10.00 -10.71 7.43
N GLU A 121 -9.15 -10.82 8.46
CA GLU A 121 -8.37 -9.68 8.91
C GLU A 121 -7.30 -9.30 7.88
N SER A 122 -7.21 -8.01 7.55
CA SER A 122 -6.33 -7.52 6.49
C SER A 122 -4.91 -7.29 6.97
N LEU A 123 -4.14 -8.34 7.25
CA LEU A 123 -2.70 -8.23 7.58
C LEU A 123 -1.86 -7.93 6.33
N ILE A 124 -0.73 -7.22 6.52
CA ILE A 124 0.31 -7.09 5.49
C ILE A 124 1.47 -8.03 5.83
N LEU A 125 1.94 -8.77 4.84
CA LEU A 125 3.03 -9.72 4.98
C LEU A 125 4.23 -9.23 4.18
N LYS A 126 5.43 -9.26 4.78
CA LYS A 126 6.68 -9.06 4.06
C LYS A 126 7.34 -10.41 3.83
N GLY A 127 7.74 -10.68 2.60
CA GLY A 127 8.25 -12.00 2.24
C GLY A 127 8.60 -12.15 0.76
N ASP A 128 8.66 -13.40 0.31
CA ASP A 128 8.83 -13.78 -1.08
C ASP A 128 7.98 -15.01 -1.44
N ILE A 129 7.58 -15.12 -2.71
CA ILE A 129 6.78 -16.26 -3.19
C ILE A 129 7.76 -17.36 -3.65
N ALA A 130 7.88 -18.41 -2.83
CA ALA A 130 8.75 -19.54 -3.11
C ALA A 130 7.98 -20.64 -3.88
N PRO A 131 8.38 -21.00 -5.10
CA PRO A 131 7.83 -22.15 -5.79
C PRO A 131 8.25 -23.46 -5.10
N ASP A 132 7.36 -24.45 -5.03
CA ASP A 132 7.72 -25.81 -4.62
C ASP A 132 8.67 -26.43 -5.66
N PRO A 133 9.83 -26.99 -5.26
CA PRO A 133 10.81 -27.57 -6.19
C PRO A 133 10.29 -28.75 -7.01
N LEU A 134 9.20 -29.40 -6.57
CA LEU A 134 8.56 -30.53 -7.25
C LEU A 134 7.30 -30.11 -8.02
N ASP A 135 7.13 -28.81 -8.26
CA ASP A 135 6.02 -28.22 -9.01
C ASP A 135 4.62 -28.45 -8.42
N ARG A 136 4.55 -28.81 -7.14
CA ARG A 136 3.27 -29.09 -6.46
C ARG A 136 2.48 -27.82 -6.13
N GLY A 137 3.15 -26.67 -6.11
CA GLY A 137 2.53 -25.43 -5.66
C GLY A 137 3.51 -24.27 -5.51
N ALA A 138 3.07 -23.24 -4.81
CA ALA A 138 3.90 -22.15 -4.32
C ALA A 138 3.50 -21.78 -2.89
N SER A 139 4.47 -21.39 -2.07
CA SER A 139 4.24 -20.92 -0.70
C SER A 139 4.72 -19.49 -0.56
N LEU A 140 4.06 -18.70 0.27
CA LEU A 140 4.57 -17.38 0.65
C LEU A 140 5.52 -17.54 1.84
N TYR A 141 6.82 -17.36 1.63
CA TYR A 141 7.80 -17.32 2.72
C TYR A 141 7.76 -15.94 3.39
N VAL A 142 7.37 -15.89 4.67
CA VAL A 142 7.14 -14.64 5.41
C VAL A 142 8.25 -14.40 6.42
N THR A 143 8.76 -13.17 6.42
CA THR A 143 9.77 -12.68 7.38
C THR A 143 9.19 -11.65 8.35
N GLU A 144 8.14 -10.92 7.96
CA GLU A 144 7.48 -9.96 8.83
C GLU A 144 5.97 -9.97 8.66
N VAL A 145 5.27 -9.72 9.76
CA VAL A 145 3.82 -9.57 9.81
C VAL A 145 3.50 -8.18 10.33
N TRP A 146 2.56 -7.52 9.67
CA TRP A 146 2.15 -6.16 9.99
C TRP A 146 0.65 -6.14 10.29
N VAL A 147 0.31 -5.62 11.47
CA VAL A 147 -1.03 -5.67 12.07
C VAL A 147 -1.71 -4.31 11.92
N PRO A 148 -2.98 -4.26 11.49
CA PRO A 148 -3.68 -2.99 11.30
C PRO A 148 -3.85 -2.23 12.63
N GLY A 149 -3.68 -0.91 12.58
CA GLY A 149 -3.86 -0.01 13.71
C GLY A 149 -5.31 0.33 14.00
N SER A 150 -6.18 0.23 13.00
CA SER A 150 -7.61 0.49 13.12
C SER A 150 -8.44 -0.68 12.58
N PRO A 151 -9.48 -1.16 13.29
CA PRO A 151 -10.36 -2.22 12.79
C PRO A 151 -11.25 -1.76 11.62
N THR A 152 -11.45 -0.45 11.47
CA THR A 152 -12.31 0.16 10.44
C THR A 152 -11.52 0.99 9.41
N GLY A 153 -10.21 1.13 9.60
CA GLY A 153 -9.34 1.86 8.67
C GLY A 153 -9.31 1.21 7.30
N ALA A 154 -9.23 2.04 6.26
CA ALA A 154 -9.27 1.61 4.87
C ALA A 154 -7.89 1.64 4.22
N ASN A 155 -7.54 0.58 3.50
CA ASN A 155 -6.30 0.48 2.73
C ASN A 155 -6.41 1.24 1.40
N VAL A 156 -6.47 2.56 1.50
CA VAL A 156 -6.71 3.48 0.38
C VAL A 156 -5.58 4.52 0.34
N GLY A 157 -5.26 5.01 -0.86
CA GLY A 157 -4.13 5.91 -1.09
C GLY A 157 -2.82 5.18 -1.33
N VAL A 158 -1.70 5.91 -1.24
CA VAL A 158 -0.37 5.35 -1.48
C VAL A 158 0.07 4.58 -0.24
N ALA A 159 0.55 3.35 -0.44
CA ALA A 159 1.14 2.55 0.62
C ALA A 159 2.62 2.92 0.80
N VAL A 160 3.00 3.36 1.99
CA VAL A 160 4.39 3.74 2.31
C VAL A 160 4.84 3.13 3.63
N LEU A 161 6.15 2.94 3.81
CA LEU A 161 6.79 2.71 5.11
C LEU A 161 7.34 4.04 5.59
N VAL A 162 6.88 4.50 6.75
CA VAL A 162 7.32 5.77 7.37
C VAL A 162 8.25 5.49 8.54
N LYS A 163 9.38 6.21 8.58
CA LYS A 163 10.39 6.13 9.64
C LYS A 163 10.88 7.51 10.04
N ASP A 164 11.26 7.66 11.30
CA ASP A 164 12.07 8.79 11.75
C ASP A 164 13.45 8.71 11.10
N ASN A 165 13.89 9.81 10.50
CA ASN A 165 15.18 9.89 9.81
C ASN A 165 16.29 10.54 10.65
N GLY A 166 16.01 10.85 11.92
CA GLY A 166 16.94 11.45 12.87
C GLY A 166 17.14 12.95 12.71
N ILE A 167 16.53 13.60 11.70
CA ILE A 167 16.64 15.04 11.52
C ILE A 167 15.88 15.75 12.65
N ARG A 168 16.55 16.74 13.26
CA ARG A 168 15.99 17.61 14.30
C ARG A 168 16.28 19.06 13.94
N CYS A 169 15.25 19.84 13.66
CA CYS A 169 15.37 21.21 13.18
C CYS A 169 15.19 22.21 14.32
N ILE A 170 15.82 23.37 14.21
CA ILE A 170 15.63 24.49 15.15
C ILE A 170 14.30 25.21 14.85
N THR A 171 13.92 25.29 13.58
CA THR A 171 12.69 25.94 13.10
C THR A 171 11.80 24.93 12.37
N THR A 172 10.49 25.09 12.49
CA THR A 172 9.49 24.28 11.77
C THR A 172 9.15 24.90 10.40
N PRO A 173 8.66 24.12 9.42
CA PRO A 173 8.42 22.67 9.41
C PRO A 173 9.71 21.83 9.33
N CYS A 174 9.80 20.75 10.09
CA CYS A 174 10.99 19.89 10.12
C CYS A 174 10.75 18.59 9.38
N ALA A 175 11.56 18.28 8.37
CA ALA A 175 11.45 17.05 7.57
C ALA A 175 12.04 15.84 8.32
N SER A 176 11.54 15.56 9.53
CA SER A 176 12.07 14.54 10.45
C SER A 176 11.63 13.11 10.14
N LEU A 177 10.77 12.92 9.15
CA LEU A 177 10.28 11.62 8.73
C LEU A 177 10.64 11.36 7.26
N THR A 178 11.01 10.12 6.96
CA THR A 178 11.13 9.61 5.60
C THR A 178 10.03 8.60 5.37
N GLU A 179 9.33 8.75 4.25
CA GLU A 179 8.41 7.75 3.74
C GLU A 179 8.99 7.10 2.49
N GLN A 180 8.88 5.78 2.42
CA GLN A 180 9.29 5.00 1.28
C GLN A 180 8.06 4.29 0.72
N LYS A 181 7.80 4.45 -0.57
CA LYS A 181 6.72 3.74 -1.22
C LYS A 181 6.97 2.23 -1.18
N LEU A 182 5.97 1.46 -0.74
CA LEU A 182 6.12 0.01 -0.68
C LEU A 182 6.32 -0.56 -2.08
N ASN A 183 7.20 -1.57 -2.16
CA ASN A 183 7.60 -2.24 -3.41
C ASN A 183 8.21 -1.27 -4.43
N SER A 184 8.92 -0.24 -3.96
CA SER A 184 9.52 0.81 -4.77
C SER A 184 10.77 1.40 -4.15
N ASN A 185 11.62 1.97 -5.01
CA ASN A 185 12.76 2.76 -4.61
C ASN A 185 12.42 4.26 -4.43
N LEU A 186 11.17 4.64 -4.67
CA LEU A 186 10.72 6.01 -4.45
C LEU A 186 10.57 6.31 -2.95
N SER A 187 11.08 7.47 -2.56
CA SER A 187 10.96 7.97 -1.19
C SER A 187 10.82 9.49 -1.20
N ALA A 188 10.25 10.01 -0.12
CA ALA A 188 10.09 11.43 0.13
C ALA A 188 10.31 11.71 1.63
N GLN A 189 10.65 12.96 1.95
CA GLN A 189 10.64 13.41 3.34
C GLN A 189 9.32 14.11 3.63
N ILE A 190 8.77 13.85 4.80
CA ILE A 190 7.58 14.50 5.33
C ILE A 190 7.89 15.17 6.66
N THR A 191 7.13 16.21 6.94
CA THR A 191 7.22 17.01 8.16
C THR A 191 6.16 16.64 9.18
N ASP A 192 5.14 15.89 8.75
CA ASP A 192 3.97 15.60 9.55
C ASP A 192 3.34 14.26 9.14
N LEU A 193 2.74 13.57 10.10
CA LEU A 193 2.07 12.29 9.91
C LEU A 193 0.85 12.22 10.81
N ASP A 194 -0.34 12.22 10.22
CA ASP A 194 -1.60 12.08 10.95
C ASP A 194 -2.08 10.62 10.90
N LEU A 195 -1.85 9.88 12.00
CA LEU A 195 -2.33 8.52 12.17
C LEU A 195 -3.77 8.45 12.73
N ALA A 196 -4.23 9.53 13.38
CA ALA A 196 -5.52 9.56 14.07
C ALA A 196 -6.69 9.56 13.06
N ALA A 197 -6.47 10.09 11.86
CA ALA A 197 -7.43 10.02 10.74
C ALA A 197 -7.89 8.60 10.38
N SER A 198 -7.13 7.56 10.76
CA SER A 198 -7.50 6.15 10.55
C SER A 198 -8.61 5.66 11.49
N GLY A 199 -8.94 6.43 12.53
CA GLY A 199 -9.88 6.05 13.60
C GLY A 199 -9.31 5.04 14.59
N ALA A 200 -7.99 4.89 14.65
CA ALA A 200 -7.31 4.05 15.64
C ALA A 200 -7.49 4.57 17.07
N ASP A 201 -7.43 3.66 18.05
CA ASP A 201 -7.44 4.04 19.46
C ASP A 201 -6.07 4.52 19.95
N ASP A 202 -6.04 5.14 21.14
CA ASP A 202 -4.82 5.71 21.72
C ASP A 202 -3.69 4.66 21.88
N ARG A 203 -4.05 3.40 22.16
CA ARG A 203 -3.08 2.31 22.33
C ARG A 203 -2.39 1.99 21.00
N ALA A 204 -3.15 1.91 19.91
CA ALA A 204 -2.60 1.67 18.59
C ALA A 204 -1.75 2.85 18.10
N LEU A 205 -2.19 4.10 18.38
CA LEU A 205 -1.44 5.32 18.07
C LEU A 205 -0.10 5.40 18.84
N GLU A 206 -0.10 5.05 20.13
CA GLU A 206 1.11 4.98 20.94
C GLU A 206 2.08 3.91 20.43
N LEU A 207 1.57 2.72 20.12
CA LEU A 207 2.37 1.63 19.55
C LEU A 207 3.04 2.05 18.22
N ALA A 208 2.28 2.69 17.32
CA ALA A 208 2.82 3.19 16.07
C ALA A 208 3.87 4.27 16.28
N SER A 209 3.59 5.22 17.18
CA SER A 209 4.53 6.29 17.53
C SER A 209 5.87 5.74 18.03
N ASN A 210 5.85 4.68 18.84
CA ASN A 210 7.06 4.02 19.32
C ASN A 210 7.85 3.29 18.22
N GLN A 211 7.18 2.74 17.21
CA GLN A 211 7.83 2.02 16.11
C GLN A 211 8.45 2.96 15.06
N LEU A 212 8.02 4.23 14.96
CA LEU A 212 8.59 5.19 14.00
C LEU A 212 10.11 5.34 14.12
N ALA A 213 10.66 5.23 15.33
CA ALA A 213 12.10 5.35 15.58
C ALA A 213 12.91 4.09 15.23
N GLY A 214 12.24 2.95 14.99
CA GLY A 214 12.87 1.64 14.76
C GLY A 214 12.42 1.02 13.44
N GLU A 215 11.47 0.09 13.53
CA GLU A 215 10.97 -0.69 12.39
C GLU A 215 10.19 0.15 11.38
N GLY A 216 9.64 1.28 11.81
CA GLY A 216 8.74 2.13 11.05
C GLY A 216 7.29 1.68 11.15
N VAL A 217 6.41 2.42 10.47
CA VAL A 217 4.97 2.18 10.40
C VAL A 217 4.57 2.13 8.93
N LEU A 218 3.81 1.12 8.51
CA LEU A 218 3.21 1.15 7.16
C LEU A 218 2.00 2.06 7.20
N VAL A 219 1.84 2.91 6.19
CA VAL A 219 0.76 3.89 6.11
C VAL A 219 0.11 3.78 4.74
N PHE A 220 -1.21 3.71 4.73
CA PHE A 220 -2.06 3.86 3.56
C PHE A 220 -2.79 5.18 3.68
N GLY A 221 -2.55 6.09 2.75
CA GLY A 221 -3.32 7.32 2.70
C GLY A 221 -2.75 8.37 1.77
N TYR A 222 -3.17 9.61 1.98
CA TYR A 222 -2.97 10.69 1.02
C TYR A 222 -2.02 11.77 1.53
N ARG A 223 -1.38 12.45 0.58
CA ARG A 223 -0.55 13.62 0.84
C ARG A 223 -1.41 14.81 1.23
N TYR A 224 -0.95 15.57 2.22
CA TYR A 224 -1.43 16.93 2.47
C TYR A 224 -0.25 17.88 2.68
N TYR A 225 -0.53 19.19 2.75
CA TYR A 225 0.49 20.23 2.84
C TYR A 225 0.18 21.16 4.02
N PRO A 226 0.73 20.91 5.22
CA PRO A 226 0.42 21.71 6.41
C PRO A 226 0.94 23.15 6.34
N ALA A 227 1.94 23.41 5.50
CA ALA A 227 2.52 24.72 5.26
C ALA A 227 3.17 24.79 3.88
N ARG A 228 3.60 25.99 3.46
CA ARG A 228 4.34 26.17 2.20
C ARG A 228 5.61 25.32 2.22
N ASN A 229 5.78 24.47 1.20
CA ASN A 229 6.90 23.53 1.05
C ASN A 229 7.00 22.46 2.15
N ALA A 230 5.94 22.24 2.94
CA ALA A 230 5.86 21.17 3.92
C ALA A 230 4.94 20.07 3.42
N LYS A 231 5.33 18.82 3.60
CA LYS A 231 4.57 17.64 3.17
C LYS A 231 4.12 16.88 4.41
N GLY A 232 2.86 16.53 4.49
CA GLY A 232 2.30 15.62 5.48
C GLY A 232 1.68 14.40 4.81
N ARG A 233 1.47 13.33 5.57
CA ARG A 233 0.65 12.19 5.13
C ARG A 233 -0.45 11.92 6.14
N GLU A 234 -1.68 11.87 5.67
CA GLU A 234 -2.85 11.49 6.45
C GLU A 234 -3.10 10.00 6.24
N ALA A 235 -3.20 9.22 7.31
CA ALA A 235 -3.39 7.78 7.25
C ALA A 235 -4.88 7.42 7.26
N ASN A 236 -5.36 6.78 6.20
CA ASN A 236 -6.65 6.09 6.19
C ASN A 236 -6.57 4.73 6.90
N GLN A 237 -5.39 4.11 6.91
CA GLN A 237 -5.02 2.95 7.72
C GLN A 237 -3.51 2.99 7.97
N PHE A 238 -3.07 2.44 9.09
CA PHE A 238 -1.65 2.17 9.32
C PHE A 238 -1.45 0.77 9.87
N TYR A 239 -0.21 0.29 9.83
CA TYR A 239 0.17 -1.01 10.34
C TYR A 239 1.44 -0.92 11.18
N THR A 240 1.44 -1.63 12.29
CA THR A 240 2.61 -1.83 13.14
C THR A 240 3.15 -3.24 12.96
N ARG A 241 4.47 -3.38 13.02
CA ARG A 241 5.11 -4.69 12.92
C ARG A 241 4.74 -5.51 14.16
N ALA A 242 4.34 -6.75 13.93
CA ALA A 242 4.17 -7.73 14.99
C ALA A 242 5.50 -7.93 15.71
N PRO A 243 5.51 -7.97 17.06
CA PRO A 243 6.73 -8.21 17.81
C PRO A 243 7.27 -9.60 17.49
N VAL A 244 8.59 -9.70 17.24
CA VAL A 244 9.27 -10.99 17.26
C VAL A 244 9.42 -11.38 18.73
N PRO A 245 8.93 -12.56 19.16
CA PRO A 245 9.11 -13.02 20.53
C PRO A 245 10.59 -13.04 20.90
N GLN A 246 10.97 -12.28 21.93
CA GLN A 246 12.31 -12.37 22.50
C GLN A 246 12.32 -13.60 23.42
N PHE A 247 13.16 -14.58 23.11
CA PHE A 247 13.35 -15.78 23.92
C PHE A 247 14.29 -15.51 25.09
#